data_AF-A0A016X4D7-F1
#
_entry.id   AF-A0A016X4D7-F1
#
_cell.length_a   1.000
_cell.length_b   1.000
_cell.length_c   1.000
_cell.angle_alpha   90.00
_cell.angle_beta   90.00
_cell.angle_gamma   90.00
#
_symmetry.space_group_name_H-M   'P 1'
#
loop_
_entity.id
_entity.type
_entity.pdbx_description
1 polymer ?
#
loop_
_entity_poly.entity_id
_entity_poly.type
_entity_poly.pdbx_seq_one_letter_code
_entity_poly.pdbx_strand_id
1 'polypeptide(L)'
;MSFNFDSTLLMISLPFLTLVDSLELPAITICPKVPDAFNSTGLLADIQVSLPGIDDVTAIDLVKFWIGGNGLENMDELSYFNRTYMSHLNALYRTWSNGYSTEEFFNIMQAKYGYSCNELFRECQLAGKTLNCCSDLFQRQVVMRRGICFQTRRFVNQTEADDIGRLVLSIKAPPSITNPNYNYSQPQIIVYITDNFEHVVDFPRFYLYPHEWNRMRFTARYIELIENKDVCTQKIFGKDAECVIRKWLLSNVVYPFNCTLSYLTNVGHLPPTTGVCKPEIIADNYYNNIQLVWNSADVDEECIPGCHRWDYQTALQQSQTLVPFSDYTFNLEASFNDLQYEYVREVYTTSVPGFMSQIGGQFGFFLGLSIITLLQMILYGVHFLLSAVADRAKQVYLLSTSIIGSDGNSKKDGEGRSVAQDGVAIIALEPLDGSIPGSIEVNGERIEVQAKNCRSRIPHVVNVFQTE
;
A
#
# COMPACT_ATOMS: atom_id res chain seq x y z
N MET A 1 7.75 3.29 36.21
CA MET A 1 6.79 3.99 35.32
C MET A 1 7.40 4.07 33.94
N SER A 2 7.01 3.16 33.04
CA SER A 2 7.24 3.33 31.60
C SER A 2 6.20 4.32 31.08
N PHE A 3 6.62 5.54 30.76
CA PHE A 3 5.77 6.45 30.01
C PHE A 3 5.70 5.96 28.57
N ASN A 4 4.63 5.24 28.21
CA ASN A 4 4.21 5.14 26.82
C ASN A 4 3.79 6.54 26.38
N PHE A 5 4.72 7.27 25.80
CA PHE A 5 4.40 8.40 24.94
C PHE A 5 3.82 7.82 23.65
N ASP A 6 2.50 7.56 23.65
CA ASP A 6 1.71 7.68 22.42
C ASP A 6 1.71 9.16 22.02
N SER A 7 2.86 9.59 21.51
CA SER A 7 2.99 10.89 20.86
C SER A 7 2.17 10.80 19.60
N THR A 8 0.96 11.36 19.64
CA THR A 8 0.18 11.69 18.44
C THR A 8 0.90 12.82 17.70
N LEU A 9 2.07 12.48 17.15
CA LEU A 9 2.85 13.28 16.22
C LEU A 9 1.92 13.56 15.05
N LEU A 10 1.48 14.82 14.95
CA LEU A 10 0.75 15.28 13.77
C LEU A 10 1.67 15.02 12.56
N MET A 11 1.18 14.20 11.64
CA MET A 11 1.79 13.95 10.34
C MET A 11 0.98 14.73 9.32
N ILE A 12 1.68 15.40 8.39
CA ILE A 12 1.05 16.05 7.25
C ILE A 12 1.66 15.44 6.00
N SER A 13 0.80 15.01 5.09
CA SER A 13 1.15 14.69 3.71
C SER A 13 1.18 15.99 2.91
N LEU A 14 2.34 16.32 2.35
CA LEU A 14 2.52 17.49 1.50
C LEU A 14 2.64 17.04 0.03
N PRO A 15 1.70 17.43 -0.85
CA PRO A 15 1.83 17.20 -2.28
C PRO A 15 2.72 18.29 -2.91
N PHE A 16 3.76 17.85 -3.61
CA PHE A 16 4.60 18.70 -4.46
C PHE A 16 4.41 18.28 -5.91
N LEU A 17 4.45 19.22 -6.84
CA LEU A 17 4.38 18.92 -8.27
C LEU A 17 5.78 19.01 -8.86
N THR A 18 6.28 17.89 -9.40
CA THR A 18 7.63 17.78 -9.95
C THR A 18 7.57 17.64 -11.46
N LEU A 19 8.15 18.61 -12.18
CA LEU A 19 8.31 18.57 -13.63
C LEU A 19 9.54 17.72 -14.01
N VAL A 20 9.47 16.93 -15.09
CA VAL A 20 10.56 16.04 -15.55
C VAL A 20 10.72 16.06 -17.07
N ASP A 21 11.93 15.77 -17.55
CA ASP A 21 12.22 15.67 -19.00
C ASP A 21 11.65 14.40 -19.66
N SER A 22 11.38 13.36 -18.86
CA SER A 22 10.71 12.13 -19.30
C SER A 22 10.09 11.40 -18.12
N LEU A 23 9.07 10.59 -18.37
CA LEU A 23 8.39 9.78 -17.36
C LEU A 23 8.17 8.35 -17.88
N GLU A 24 8.50 7.35 -17.06
CA GLU A 24 8.28 5.93 -17.39
C GLU A 24 6.77 5.65 -17.46
N LEU A 25 6.32 4.99 -18.53
CA LEU A 25 4.93 4.53 -18.61
C LEU A 25 4.65 3.48 -17.53
N PRO A 26 3.43 3.42 -16.96
CA PRO A 26 3.08 2.34 -16.05
C PRO A 26 3.17 0.98 -16.74
N ALA A 27 3.09 -0.09 -15.96
CA ALA A 27 3.08 -1.43 -16.49
C ALA A 27 1.69 -1.73 -17.10
N ILE A 28 1.57 -1.48 -18.41
CA ILE A 28 0.34 -1.65 -19.21
C ILE A 28 0.31 -3.10 -19.69
N THR A 29 -0.60 -3.90 -19.13
CA THR A 29 -0.77 -5.32 -19.50
C THR A 29 -2.04 -5.52 -20.32
N ILE A 30 -1.90 -6.14 -21.49
CA ILE A 30 -2.97 -6.34 -22.47
C ILE A 30 -3.28 -7.83 -22.56
N CYS A 31 -4.52 -8.19 -22.28
CA CYS A 31 -5.04 -9.54 -22.22
C CYS A 31 -6.29 -9.70 -23.12
N PRO A 32 -6.53 -10.87 -23.73
CA PRO A 32 -7.86 -11.21 -24.24
C PRO A 32 -8.86 -11.25 -23.08
N LYS A 33 -10.14 -10.94 -23.33
CA LYS A 33 -11.18 -11.03 -22.29
C LYS A 33 -11.39 -12.48 -21.85
N VAL A 34 -11.47 -13.40 -22.80
CA VAL A 34 -11.59 -14.83 -22.54
C VAL A 34 -10.20 -15.45 -22.72
N PRO A 35 -9.69 -16.25 -21.77
CA PRO A 35 -8.34 -16.82 -21.80
C PRO A 35 -8.24 -18.04 -22.73
N ASP A 36 -8.84 -17.94 -23.92
CA ASP A 36 -9.02 -18.99 -24.92
C ASP A 36 -8.42 -18.60 -26.29
N ALA A 37 -7.50 -17.63 -26.29
CA ALA A 37 -6.79 -17.14 -27.47
C ALA A 37 -5.74 -18.15 -27.97
N PHE A 38 -6.23 -19.21 -28.61
CA PHE A 38 -5.43 -20.28 -29.20
C PHE A 38 -5.65 -20.37 -30.72
N ASN A 39 -4.64 -20.88 -31.43
CA ASN A 39 -4.78 -21.34 -32.81
C ASN A 39 -5.73 -22.55 -32.83
N SER A 40 -7.02 -22.30 -33.08
CA SER A 40 -8.09 -23.31 -33.00
C SER A 40 -7.88 -24.47 -33.96
N THR A 41 -7.51 -24.20 -35.22
CA THR A 41 -7.23 -25.25 -36.21
C THR A 41 -6.09 -26.15 -35.77
N GLY A 42 -5.01 -25.58 -35.21
CA GLY A 42 -3.88 -26.35 -34.72
C GLY A 42 -4.21 -27.18 -33.48
N LEU A 43 -4.92 -26.58 -32.51
CA LEU A 43 -5.27 -27.22 -31.23
C LEU A 43 -6.29 -28.34 -31.41
N LEU A 44 -7.34 -28.13 -32.23
CA LEU A 44 -8.34 -29.17 -32.50
C LEU A 44 -7.75 -30.34 -33.29
N ALA A 45 -6.84 -30.08 -34.23
CA ALA A 45 -6.11 -31.15 -34.93
C ALA A 45 -5.22 -31.98 -33.99
N ASP A 46 -4.59 -31.36 -32.98
CA ASP A 46 -3.82 -32.05 -31.94
C ASP A 46 -4.69 -33.00 -31.10
N ILE A 47 -5.86 -32.50 -30.69
CA ILE A 47 -6.87 -33.26 -29.96
C ILE A 47 -7.36 -34.45 -30.81
N GLN A 48 -7.69 -34.23 -32.08
CA GLN A 48 -8.15 -35.31 -33.00
C GLN A 48 -7.08 -36.39 -33.26
N VAL A 49 -5.79 -36.04 -33.22
CA VAL A 49 -4.68 -37.02 -33.33
C VAL A 49 -4.59 -37.89 -32.07
N SER A 50 -4.74 -37.29 -30.88
CA SER A 50 -4.71 -38.02 -29.60
C SER A 50 -6.02 -38.76 -29.29
N LEU A 51 -7.15 -38.28 -29.82
CA LEU A 51 -8.50 -38.80 -29.60
C LEU A 51 -9.23 -39.01 -30.94
N PRO A 52 -8.89 -40.06 -31.72
CA PRO A 52 -9.49 -40.30 -33.02
C PRO A 52 -11.01 -40.51 -32.95
N GLY A 53 -11.76 -39.72 -33.71
CA GLY A 53 -13.22 -39.82 -33.78
C GLY A 53 -13.98 -39.04 -32.69
N ILE A 54 -13.31 -38.18 -31.91
CA ILE A 54 -13.98 -37.15 -31.12
C ILE A 54 -14.73 -36.17 -32.05
N ASP A 55 -15.93 -35.74 -31.65
CA ASP A 55 -16.68 -34.70 -32.35
C ASP A 55 -16.21 -33.29 -31.95
N ASP A 56 -16.43 -32.32 -32.83
CA ASP A 56 -15.93 -30.95 -32.63
C ASP A 56 -16.52 -30.26 -31.39
N VAL A 57 -17.74 -30.62 -30.95
CA VAL A 57 -18.37 -30.02 -29.77
C VAL A 57 -17.70 -30.56 -28.50
N THR A 58 -17.56 -31.88 -28.38
CA THR A 58 -16.84 -32.50 -27.26
C THR A 58 -15.37 -32.09 -27.24
N ALA A 59 -14.74 -31.84 -28.40
CA ALA A 59 -13.38 -31.30 -28.47
C ALA A 59 -13.28 -29.85 -27.94
N ILE A 60 -14.25 -28.98 -28.26
CA ILE A 60 -14.31 -27.62 -27.71
C ILE A 60 -14.61 -27.66 -26.20
N ASP A 61 -15.50 -28.55 -25.75
CA ASP A 61 -15.82 -28.71 -24.32
C ASP A 61 -14.65 -29.29 -23.51
N LEU A 62 -13.82 -30.14 -24.13
CA LEU A 62 -12.53 -30.56 -23.58
C LEU A 62 -11.54 -29.40 -23.46
N VAL A 63 -11.53 -28.45 -24.41
CA VAL A 63 -10.72 -27.23 -24.31
C VAL A 63 -11.24 -26.31 -23.19
N LYS A 64 -12.55 -26.12 -23.06
CA LYS A 64 -13.15 -25.39 -21.92
C LYS A 64 -12.74 -26.03 -20.59
N PHE A 65 -12.86 -27.35 -20.48
CA PHE A 65 -12.45 -28.13 -19.30
C PHE A 65 -10.97 -27.94 -18.97
N TRP A 66 -10.09 -27.99 -19.98
CA TRP A 66 -8.67 -27.76 -19.78
C TRP A 66 -8.37 -26.33 -19.33
N ILE A 67 -8.94 -25.30 -19.97
CA ILE A 67 -8.71 -23.89 -19.62
C ILE A 67 -9.24 -23.60 -18.20
N GLY A 68 -10.51 -23.90 -17.93
CA GLY A 68 -11.12 -23.64 -16.63
C GLY A 68 -10.56 -24.50 -15.51
N GLY A 69 -10.20 -25.76 -15.81
CA GLY A 69 -9.51 -26.66 -14.87
C GLY A 69 -8.07 -26.25 -14.54
N ASN A 70 -7.46 -25.34 -15.32
CA ASN A 70 -6.22 -24.66 -14.94
C ASN A 70 -6.46 -23.40 -14.09
N GLY A 71 -7.72 -23.07 -13.77
CA GLY A 71 -8.09 -21.91 -12.95
C GLY A 71 -8.13 -20.58 -13.71
N LEU A 72 -8.42 -20.63 -15.01
CA LEU A 72 -8.61 -19.46 -15.87
C LEU A 72 -10.09 -19.07 -15.96
N GLU A 73 -10.42 -17.78 -15.84
CA GLU A 73 -11.80 -17.28 -15.73
C GLU A 73 -12.59 -17.27 -17.06
N ASN A 74 -13.89 -16.96 -17.02
CA ASN A 74 -14.80 -16.90 -18.18
C ASN A 74 -15.03 -18.23 -18.93
N MET A 75 -14.93 -19.38 -18.24
CA MET A 75 -15.40 -20.69 -18.69
C MET A 75 -16.73 -21.06 -18.02
N ASP A 76 -17.68 -20.11 -18.02
CA ASP A 76 -18.97 -20.21 -17.31
C ASP A 76 -19.76 -21.49 -17.64
N GLU A 77 -19.63 -22.00 -18.87
CA GLU A 77 -20.30 -23.22 -19.33
C GLU A 77 -19.96 -24.47 -18.49
N LEU A 78 -18.76 -24.52 -17.89
CA LEU A 78 -18.38 -25.60 -16.98
C LEU A 78 -19.32 -25.76 -15.79
N SER A 79 -19.93 -24.65 -15.33
CA SER A 79 -20.87 -24.68 -14.19
C SER A 79 -22.19 -25.39 -14.51
N TYR A 80 -22.53 -25.56 -15.81
CA TYR A 80 -23.72 -26.27 -16.25
C TYR A 80 -23.45 -27.74 -16.64
N PHE A 81 -22.17 -28.15 -16.71
CA PHE A 81 -21.81 -29.52 -17.03
C PHE A 81 -22.13 -30.45 -15.86
N ASN A 82 -22.87 -31.52 -16.14
CA ASN A 82 -23.17 -32.50 -15.10
C ASN A 82 -21.92 -33.33 -14.75
N ARG A 83 -21.86 -33.84 -13.52
CA ARG A 83 -20.70 -34.58 -12.98
C ARG A 83 -20.28 -35.78 -13.82
N THR A 84 -21.23 -36.48 -14.46
CA THR A 84 -20.93 -37.62 -15.34
C THR A 84 -20.20 -37.15 -16.61
N TYR A 85 -20.62 -36.03 -17.19
CA TYR A 85 -19.95 -35.42 -18.35
C TYR A 85 -18.58 -34.85 -17.96
N MET A 86 -18.45 -34.21 -16.79
CA MET A 86 -17.17 -33.74 -16.28
C MET A 86 -16.15 -34.89 -16.10
N SER A 87 -16.61 -36.03 -15.59
CA SER A 87 -15.78 -37.25 -15.48
C SER A 87 -15.39 -37.82 -16.85
N HIS A 88 -16.27 -37.74 -17.85
CA HIS A 88 -15.96 -38.11 -19.23
C HIS A 88 -14.89 -37.18 -19.84
N LEU A 89 -15.03 -35.86 -19.71
CA LEU A 89 -14.03 -34.87 -20.17
C LEU A 89 -12.68 -35.08 -19.49
N ASN A 90 -12.65 -35.41 -18.18
CA ASN A 90 -11.42 -35.77 -17.47
C ASN A 90 -10.76 -37.05 -18.01
N ALA A 91 -11.52 -38.06 -18.42
CA ALA A 91 -10.98 -39.26 -19.05
C ALA A 91 -10.36 -38.97 -20.44
N LEU A 92 -11.00 -38.09 -21.22
CA LEU A 92 -10.45 -37.59 -22.48
C LEU A 92 -9.18 -36.75 -22.25
N TYR A 93 -9.21 -35.84 -21.28
CA TYR A 93 -8.06 -35.00 -20.89
C TYR A 93 -6.85 -35.86 -20.52
N ARG A 94 -7.01 -36.87 -19.66
CA ARG A 94 -5.91 -37.77 -19.26
C ARG A 94 -5.31 -38.55 -20.44
N THR A 95 -6.08 -38.77 -21.50
CA THR A 95 -5.61 -39.42 -22.73
C THR A 95 -4.87 -38.42 -23.62
N TRP A 96 -5.38 -37.19 -23.76
CA TRP A 96 -4.76 -36.11 -24.53
C TRP A 96 -3.46 -35.59 -23.88
N SER A 97 -3.43 -35.47 -22.54
CA SER A 97 -2.26 -35.05 -21.76
C SER A 97 -1.31 -36.20 -21.40
N ASN A 98 -1.47 -37.38 -22.02
CA ASN A 98 -0.73 -38.58 -21.63
C ASN A 98 0.78 -38.39 -21.79
N GLY A 99 1.54 -38.76 -20.75
CA GLY A 99 3.00 -38.59 -20.70
C GLY A 99 3.49 -37.26 -20.15
N TYR A 100 2.60 -36.32 -19.80
CA TYR A 100 2.95 -35.00 -19.25
C TYR A 100 2.27 -34.73 -17.90
N SER A 101 2.90 -33.96 -17.03
CA SER A 101 2.22 -33.33 -15.88
C SER A 101 1.29 -32.19 -16.34
N THR A 102 0.35 -31.78 -15.48
CA THR A 102 -0.55 -30.64 -15.78
C THR A 102 0.20 -29.36 -16.13
N GLU A 103 1.32 -29.08 -15.44
CA GLU A 103 2.15 -27.89 -15.66
C GLU A 103 2.90 -27.95 -17.00
N GLU A 104 3.60 -29.05 -17.26
CA GLU A 104 4.29 -29.25 -18.54
C GLU A 104 3.32 -29.19 -19.71
N PHE A 105 2.17 -29.87 -19.58
CA PHE A 105 1.14 -29.90 -20.60
C PHE A 105 0.57 -28.51 -20.88
N PHE A 106 0.25 -27.74 -19.83
CA PHE A 106 -0.20 -26.35 -19.97
C PHE A 106 0.85 -25.50 -20.69
N ASN A 107 2.11 -25.58 -20.29
CA ASN A 107 3.20 -24.81 -20.87
C ASN A 107 3.49 -25.20 -22.34
N ILE A 108 3.43 -26.49 -22.68
CA ILE A 108 3.58 -26.99 -24.05
C ILE A 108 2.44 -26.47 -24.94
N MET A 109 1.19 -26.58 -24.50
CA MET A 109 0.04 -26.12 -25.30
C MET A 109 0.02 -24.60 -25.46
N GLN A 110 0.38 -23.85 -24.43
CA GLN A 110 0.56 -22.39 -24.52
C GLN A 110 1.73 -22.00 -25.46
N ALA A 111 2.81 -22.77 -25.50
CA ALA A 111 3.94 -22.49 -26.40
C ALA A 111 3.68 -22.90 -27.87
N LYS A 112 2.87 -23.94 -28.10
CA LYS A 112 2.57 -24.50 -29.43
C LYS A 112 1.36 -23.84 -30.11
N TYR A 113 0.36 -23.47 -29.33
CA TYR A 113 -0.94 -22.99 -29.83
C TYR A 113 -1.40 -21.65 -29.23
N GLY A 114 -0.78 -21.17 -28.16
CA GLY A 114 -1.12 -19.86 -27.58
C GLY A 114 -0.74 -18.72 -28.53
N TYR A 115 -1.56 -17.68 -28.58
CA TYR A 115 -1.32 -16.49 -29.39
C TYR A 115 0.02 -15.79 -29.06
N SER A 116 0.72 -15.35 -30.10
CA SER A 116 1.99 -14.63 -30.00
C SER A 116 1.81 -13.11 -29.99
N CYS A 117 2.84 -12.39 -29.56
CA CYS A 117 2.85 -10.92 -29.59
C CYS A 117 2.62 -10.33 -31.00
N ASN A 118 3.17 -10.98 -32.04
CA ASN A 118 2.97 -10.57 -33.44
C ASN A 118 1.53 -10.84 -33.95
N GLU A 119 0.80 -11.74 -33.32
CA GLU A 119 -0.61 -12.01 -33.60
C GLU A 119 -1.55 -11.07 -32.82
N LEU A 120 -1.13 -10.60 -31.63
CA LEU A 120 -1.87 -9.57 -30.90
C LEU A 120 -1.70 -8.18 -31.54
N PHE A 121 -0.47 -7.74 -31.80
CA PHE A 121 -0.21 -6.38 -32.27
C PHE A 121 -0.11 -6.31 -33.80
N ARG A 122 -0.65 -5.23 -34.39
CA ARG A 122 -0.46 -4.84 -35.79
C ARG A 122 0.68 -3.83 -35.91
N GLU A 123 0.67 -2.81 -35.06
CA GLU A 123 1.68 -1.75 -35.01
C GLU A 123 1.72 -1.13 -33.61
N CYS A 124 2.90 -0.69 -33.20
CA CYS A 124 3.10 0.10 -31.99
C CYS A 124 3.94 1.34 -32.33
N GLN A 125 3.51 2.51 -31.86
CA GLN A 125 4.23 3.77 -32.02
C GLN A 125 4.43 4.43 -30.66
N LEU A 126 5.56 5.08 -30.44
CA LEU A 126 5.82 5.91 -29.27
C LEU A 126 6.42 7.23 -29.73
N ALA A 127 5.86 8.36 -29.28
CA ALA A 127 6.26 9.69 -29.74
C ALA A 127 6.32 9.83 -31.29
N GLY A 128 5.29 9.29 -31.97
CA GLY A 128 5.18 9.26 -33.44
C GLY A 128 6.19 8.35 -34.17
N LYS A 129 7.03 7.60 -33.47
CA LYS A 129 8.00 6.65 -34.05
C LYS A 129 7.45 5.23 -33.96
N THR A 130 7.32 4.54 -35.08
CA THR A 130 7.00 3.10 -35.10
C THR A 130 8.15 2.30 -34.47
N LEU A 131 7.83 1.43 -33.52
CA LEU A 131 8.76 0.56 -32.79
C LEU A 131 8.32 -0.90 -32.94
N ASN A 132 9.23 -1.85 -32.70
CA ASN A 132 8.85 -3.25 -32.68
C ASN A 132 8.14 -3.57 -31.36
N CYS A 133 6.84 -3.87 -31.46
CA CYS A 133 5.99 -4.21 -30.33
C CYS A 133 6.60 -5.27 -29.40
N CYS A 134 7.33 -6.26 -29.93
CA CYS A 134 7.66 -7.49 -29.22
C CYS A 134 9.12 -7.56 -28.74
N SER A 135 10.05 -6.89 -29.43
CA SER A 135 11.43 -6.72 -28.93
C SER A 135 11.57 -5.49 -28.03
N ASP A 136 10.91 -4.39 -28.36
CA ASP A 136 11.25 -3.08 -27.80
C ASP A 136 10.27 -2.65 -26.70
N LEU A 137 8.97 -2.91 -26.89
CA LEU A 137 7.90 -2.36 -26.04
C LEU A 137 7.26 -3.36 -25.08
N PHE A 138 6.92 -4.57 -25.53
CA PHE A 138 6.18 -5.57 -24.75
C PHE A 138 6.98 -6.84 -24.50
N GLN A 139 6.61 -7.54 -23.43
CA GLN A 139 7.09 -8.87 -23.07
C GLN A 139 5.91 -9.76 -22.64
N ARG A 140 6.07 -11.08 -22.77
CA ARG A 140 5.09 -12.06 -22.27
C ARG A 140 5.03 -11.97 -20.74
N GLN A 141 3.83 -11.86 -20.19
CA GLN A 141 3.59 -11.75 -18.76
C GLN A 141 2.44 -12.69 -18.35
N VAL A 142 2.50 -13.20 -17.11
CA VAL A 142 1.44 -13.98 -16.49
C VAL A 142 0.56 -13.06 -15.65
N VAL A 143 -0.76 -13.20 -15.82
CA VAL A 143 -1.78 -12.43 -15.09
C VAL A 143 -2.69 -13.38 -14.35
N MET A 144 -2.97 -13.08 -13.08
CA MET A 144 -3.91 -13.84 -12.25
C MET A 144 -5.25 -14.03 -12.97
N ARG A 145 -5.78 -15.26 -12.99
CA ARG A 145 -7.05 -15.69 -13.63
C ARG A 145 -7.15 -15.50 -15.17
N ARG A 146 -6.30 -14.69 -15.80
CA ARG A 146 -6.23 -14.47 -17.26
C ARG A 146 -5.16 -15.31 -17.96
N GLY A 147 -4.14 -15.79 -17.26
CA GLY A 147 -3.08 -16.60 -17.84
C GLY A 147 -2.08 -15.75 -18.61
N ILE A 148 -1.87 -16.03 -19.90
CA ILE A 148 -0.81 -15.41 -20.70
C ILE A 148 -1.28 -14.11 -21.36
N CYS A 149 -0.57 -13.02 -21.07
CA CYS A 149 -0.80 -11.67 -21.60
C CYS A 149 0.51 -11.01 -22.06
N PHE A 150 0.43 -9.78 -22.55
CA PHE A 150 1.61 -8.98 -22.92
C PHE A 150 1.66 -7.66 -22.14
N GLN A 151 2.74 -7.44 -21.40
CA GLN A 151 2.97 -6.25 -20.56
C GLN A 151 4.07 -5.37 -21.14
N THR A 152 3.98 -4.04 -20.98
CA THR A 152 5.08 -3.14 -21.31
C THR A 152 6.35 -3.50 -20.53
N ARG A 153 7.51 -3.31 -21.16
CA ARG A 153 8.82 -3.47 -20.55
C ARG A 153 9.11 -2.27 -19.63
N ARG A 154 10.00 -2.44 -18.66
CA ARG A 154 10.57 -1.33 -17.89
C ARG A 154 11.37 -0.39 -18.80
N PHE A 155 11.47 0.87 -18.37
CA PHE A 155 12.20 1.96 -19.03
C PHE A 155 11.62 2.41 -20.38
N VAL A 156 10.35 2.09 -20.66
CA VAL A 156 9.60 2.66 -21.78
C VAL A 156 9.08 4.03 -21.36
N ASN A 157 9.85 5.08 -21.69
CA ASN A 157 9.59 6.44 -21.24
C ASN A 157 8.88 7.29 -22.29
N GLN A 158 7.90 8.08 -21.85
CA GLN A 158 7.35 9.20 -22.60
C GLN A 158 8.28 10.42 -22.42
N THR A 159 8.80 10.97 -23.52
CA THR A 159 9.75 12.11 -23.54
C THR A 159 9.12 13.44 -23.98
N GLU A 160 7.87 13.43 -24.42
CA GLU A 160 7.14 14.61 -24.87
C GLU A 160 5.73 14.58 -24.26
N ALA A 161 5.17 15.73 -23.90
CA ALA A 161 3.88 15.81 -23.23
C ALA A 161 2.70 15.43 -24.16
N ASP A 162 1.56 15.15 -23.53
CA ASP A 162 0.23 15.07 -24.14
C ASP A 162 0.17 14.13 -25.38
N ASP A 163 -0.50 14.57 -26.45
CA ASP A 163 -0.75 13.78 -27.65
C ASP A 163 0.49 13.56 -28.52
N ILE A 164 1.59 14.28 -28.29
CA ILE A 164 2.79 14.17 -29.13
C ILE A 164 3.63 12.96 -28.70
N GLY A 165 3.87 12.80 -27.39
CA GLY A 165 4.68 11.70 -26.84
C GLY A 165 3.95 10.36 -26.67
N ARG A 166 2.66 10.28 -27.00
CA ARG A 166 1.80 9.14 -26.66
C ARG A 166 2.27 7.79 -27.23
N LEU A 167 1.96 6.72 -26.51
CA LEU A 167 2.02 5.34 -26.98
C LEU A 167 0.73 5.04 -27.77
N VAL A 168 0.84 4.69 -29.06
CA VAL A 168 -0.29 4.27 -29.90
C VAL A 168 -0.13 2.79 -30.23
N LEU A 169 -1.18 2.00 -29.95
CA LEU A 169 -1.24 0.58 -30.21
C LEU A 169 -2.40 0.27 -31.16
N SER A 170 -2.05 -0.33 -32.29
CA SER A 170 -3.00 -0.93 -33.23
C SER A 170 -3.05 -2.43 -32.95
N ILE A 171 -4.16 -2.92 -32.41
CA ILE A 171 -4.28 -4.26 -31.82
C ILE A 171 -5.31 -5.08 -32.62
N LYS A 172 -4.92 -6.27 -33.08
CA LYS A 172 -5.79 -7.21 -33.79
C LYS A 172 -6.71 -7.91 -32.78
N ALA A 173 -7.85 -8.41 -33.21
CA ALA A 173 -8.62 -9.35 -32.39
C ALA A 173 -7.89 -10.71 -32.33
N PRO A 174 -7.49 -11.21 -31.15
CA PRO A 174 -7.04 -12.59 -31.01
C PRO A 174 -8.19 -13.57 -31.32
N PRO A 175 -7.88 -14.83 -31.66
CA PRO A 175 -8.90 -15.87 -31.75
C PRO A 175 -9.59 -16.11 -30.40
N SER A 176 -10.74 -16.77 -30.44
CA SER A 176 -11.50 -17.23 -29.26
C SER A 176 -12.13 -18.57 -29.63
N ILE A 177 -11.46 -19.68 -29.30
CA ILE A 177 -11.91 -21.03 -29.66
C ILE A 177 -13.26 -21.41 -29.00
N THR A 178 -13.59 -20.87 -27.82
CA THR A 178 -14.81 -21.25 -27.09
C THR A 178 -16.01 -20.35 -27.37
N ASN A 179 -15.88 -19.30 -28.19
CA ASN A 179 -16.91 -18.27 -28.37
C ASN A 179 -17.45 -18.17 -29.82
N PRO A 180 -18.47 -18.98 -30.18
CA PRO A 180 -19.05 -18.95 -31.53
C PRO A 180 -19.80 -17.64 -31.84
N ASN A 181 -20.30 -16.94 -30.82
CA ASN A 181 -21.15 -15.75 -30.99
C ASN A 181 -20.43 -14.58 -31.69
N TYR A 182 -19.10 -14.55 -31.64
CA TYR A 182 -18.25 -13.51 -32.24
C TYR A 182 -17.35 -14.09 -33.35
N ASN A 183 -17.85 -15.10 -34.06
CA ASN A 183 -17.11 -15.77 -35.15
C ASN A 183 -15.72 -16.25 -34.72
N TYR A 184 -15.63 -16.82 -33.51
CA TYR A 184 -14.38 -17.31 -32.90
C TYR A 184 -13.27 -16.24 -32.78
N SER A 185 -13.65 -15.00 -32.50
CA SER A 185 -12.74 -13.88 -32.21
C SER A 185 -13.05 -13.25 -30.85
N GLN A 186 -12.06 -12.62 -30.20
CA GLN A 186 -12.26 -11.95 -28.92
C GLN A 186 -13.21 -10.74 -29.08
N PRO A 187 -14.35 -10.69 -28.35
CA PRO A 187 -15.28 -9.56 -28.42
C PRO A 187 -14.72 -8.30 -27.77
N GLN A 188 -13.77 -8.44 -26.85
CA GLN A 188 -13.18 -7.36 -26.06
C GLN A 188 -11.75 -7.72 -25.67
N ILE A 189 -10.93 -6.69 -25.48
CA ILE A 189 -9.60 -6.80 -24.88
C ILE A 189 -9.62 -6.11 -23.53
N ILE A 190 -8.84 -6.61 -22.57
CA ILE A 190 -8.70 -6.04 -21.23
C ILE A 190 -7.30 -5.44 -21.08
N VAL A 191 -7.24 -4.24 -20.52
CA VAL A 191 -6.02 -3.55 -20.14
C VAL A 191 -5.96 -3.45 -18.61
N TYR A 192 -4.81 -3.81 -18.05
CA TYR A 192 -4.45 -3.63 -16.64
C TYR A 192 -3.34 -2.58 -16.54
N ILE A 193 -3.44 -1.72 -15.54
CA ILE A 193 -2.46 -0.67 -15.26
C ILE A 193 -1.93 -0.87 -13.85
N THR A 194 -0.65 -1.27 -13.73
CA THR A 194 0.01 -1.55 -12.46
C THR A 194 1.32 -0.76 -12.32
N ASP A 195 1.73 -0.53 -11.09
CA ASP A 195 3.08 -0.07 -10.72
C ASP A 195 4.09 -1.23 -10.61
N ASN A 196 3.59 -2.45 -10.51
CA ASN A 196 4.38 -3.68 -10.47
C ASN A 196 4.51 -4.30 -11.88
N PHE A 197 5.76 -4.60 -12.27
CA PHE A 197 6.15 -5.23 -13.55
C PHE A 197 6.49 -6.72 -13.42
N GLU A 198 6.50 -7.27 -12.21
CA GLU A 198 6.83 -8.68 -11.93
C GLU A 198 5.55 -9.48 -11.72
N HIS A 199 4.57 -8.93 -11.01
CA HIS A 199 3.29 -9.56 -10.70
C HIS A 199 2.10 -8.69 -11.11
N VAL A 200 1.10 -9.29 -11.76
CA VAL A 200 -0.09 -8.59 -12.27
C VAL A 200 -1.37 -9.21 -11.71
N VAL A 201 -2.09 -8.37 -10.96
CA VAL A 201 -3.42 -8.65 -10.39
C VAL A 201 -4.54 -8.45 -11.43
N ASP A 202 -5.71 -9.00 -11.19
CA ASP A 202 -6.87 -8.95 -12.09
C ASP A 202 -7.76 -7.69 -11.91
N PHE A 203 -7.27 -6.67 -11.21
CA PHE A 203 -7.95 -5.38 -10.98
C PHE A 203 -6.94 -4.23 -10.74
N PRO A 204 -7.20 -2.98 -11.21
CA PRO A 204 -8.35 -2.54 -12.01
C PRO A 204 -8.26 -2.98 -13.47
N ARG A 205 -9.42 -3.24 -14.08
CA ARG A 205 -9.56 -3.74 -15.45
C ARG A 205 -10.30 -2.75 -16.34
N PHE A 206 -9.70 -2.40 -17.47
CA PHE A 206 -10.25 -1.49 -18.46
C PHE A 206 -10.62 -2.28 -19.73
N TYR A 207 -11.84 -2.13 -20.24
CA TYR A 207 -12.32 -2.87 -21.41
C TYR A 207 -12.20 -2.03 -22.68
N LEU A 208 -11.53 -2.57 -23.70
CA LEU A 208 -11.50 -2.02 -25.05
C LEU A 208 -12.53 -2.75 -25.91
N TYR A 209 -13.32 -1.97 -26.67
CA TYR A 209 -14.33 -2.48 -27.61
C TYR A 209 -13.83 -2.39 -29.07
N PRO A 210 -14.35 -3.25 -29.97
CA PRO A 210 -13.99 -3.23 -31.38
C PRO A 210 -14.35 -1.89 -32.05
N HIS A 211 -13.45 -1.37 -32.88
CA HIS A 211 -13.66 -0.17 -33.68
C HIS A 211 -14.01 1.10 -32.87
N GLU A 212 -13.50 1.17 -31.64
CA GLU A 212 -13.49 2.39 -30.82
C GLU A 212 -12.06 2.94 -30.68
N TRP A 213 -11.94 4.28 -30.70
CA TRP A 213 -10.74 4.99 -30.25
C TRP A 213 -10.75 5.03 -28.73
N ASN A 214 -9.71 4.47 -28.11
CA ASN A 214 -9.59 4.39 -26.65
C ASN A 214 -8.38 5.24 -26.22
N ARG A 215 -8.64 6.39 -25.63
CA ARG A 215 -7.62 7.33 -25.15
C ARG A 215 -7.51 7.22 -23.63
N MET A 216 -6.41 6.65 -23.17
CA MET A 216 -6.08 6.43 -21.78
C MET A 216 -5.08 7.49 -21.32
N ARG A 217 -5.49 8.29 -20.33
CA ARG A 217 -4.67 9.32 -19.70
C ARG A 217 -4.23 8.91 -18.30
N PHE A 218 -2.96 9.08 -18.03
CA PHE A 218 -2.34 8.79 -16.74
C PHE A 218 -2.00 10.07 -15.99
N THR A 219 -2.25 10.05 -14.68
CA THR A 219 -1.65 10.98 -13.72
C THR A 219 -0.79 10.15 -12.77
N ALA A 220 0.52 10.41 -12.76
CA ALA A 220 1.46 9.72 -11.87
C ALA A 220 1.56 10.45 -10.53
N ARG A 221 1.56 9.68 -9.45
CA ARG A 221 1.85 10.14 -8.09
C ARG A 221 2.90 9.24 -7.48
N TYR A 222 4.02 9.80 -7.02
CA TYR A 222 4.99 9.09 -6.21
C TYR A 222 4.65 9.30 -4.73
N ILE A 223 4.53 8.20 -4.00
CA ILE A 223 4.17 8.18 -2.59
C ILE A 223 5.40 7.79 -1.77
N GLU A 224 5.74 8.62 -0.79
CA GLU A 224 6.75 8.36 0.24
C GLU A 224 6.11 8.56 1.63
N LEU A 225 5.74 7.45 2.26
CA LEU A 225 5.16 7.42 3.61
C LEU A 225 6.21 7.08 4.66
N ILE A 226 5.92 7.46 5.90
CA ILE A 226 6.70 7.03 7.07
C ILE A 226 6.26 5.60 7.43
N GLU A 227 7.19 4.70 7.74
CA GLU A 227 6.83 3.32 8.08
C GLU A 227 5.96 3.27 9.33
N ASN A 228 4.77 2.69 9.19
CA ASN A 228 3.81 2.52 10.26
C ASN A 228 3.11 1.17 10.10
N LYS A 229 2.87 0.50 11.24
CA LYS A 229 2.21 -0.80 11.29
C LYS A 229 0.86 -0.71 10.59
N ASP A 230 0.53 -1.73 9.80
CA ASP A 230 -0.75 -1.89 9.11
C ASP A 230 -1.05 -0.81 8.02
N VAL A 231 -0.09 0.07 7.69
CA VAL A 231 -0.23 1.13 6.68
C VAL A 231 0.74 0.96 5.50
N CYS A 232 2.04 0.80 5.78
CA CYS A 232 3.05 0.54 4.74
C CYS A 232 4.31 -0.12 5.34
N THR A 233 5.13 -0.74 4.50
CA THR A 233 6.46 -1.22 4.91
C THR A 233 7.59 -0.77 3.98
N GLN A 234 8.80 -0.62 4.54
CA GLN A 234 10.02 -0.28 3.81
C GLN A 234 10.69 -1.49 3.13
N LYS A 235 10.14 -2.70 3.31
CA LYS A 235 10.71 -3.95 2.76
C LYS A 235 10.47 -4.15 1.26
N ILE A 236 9.44 -3.52 0.70
CA ILE A 236 9.02 -3.67 -0.70
C ILE A 236 8.84 -2.29 -1.35
N PHE A 237 8.98 -2.26 -2.68
CA PHE A 237 8.66 -1.10 -3.50
C PHE A 237 7.36 -1.38 -4.28
N GLY A 238 6.49 -0.37 -4.36
CA GLY A 238 5.21 -0.51 -5.06
C GLY A 238 4.10 -1.14 -4.21
N LYS A 239 2.99 -1.50 -4.85
CA LYS A 239 1.89 -2.29 -4.27
C LYS A 239 2.32 -3.76 -4.17
N ASP A 240 1.90 -4.42 -3.09
CA ASP A 240 2.18 -5.85 -2.85
C ASP A 240 1.27 -6.75 -3.70
N ALA A 241 1.50 -6.72 -5.02
CA ALA A 241 0.77 -7.51 -5.99
C ALA A 241 1.00 -9.02 -5.78
N GLU A 242 2.17 -9.42 -5.30
CA GLU A 242 2.45 -10.83 -4.97
C GLU A 242 1.57 -11.30 -3.81
N CYS A 243 1.46 -10.52 -2.72
CA CYS A 243 0.54 -10.83 -1.62
C CYS A 243 -0.91 -10.91 -2.08
N VAL A 244 -1.38 -10.01 -2.95
CA VAL A 244 -2.77 -10.08 -3.45
C VAL A 244 -3.02 -11.39 -4.21
N ILE A 245 -2.09 -11.79 -5.07
CA ILE A 245 -2.17 -13.08 -5.80
C ILE A 245 -2.09 -14.26 -4.82
N ARG A 246 -1.18 -14.20 -3.84
CA ARG A 246 -0.99 -15.23 -2.81
C ARG A 246 -2.23 -15.39 -1.95
N LYS A 247 -2.80 -14.31 -1.41
CA LYS A 247 -4.04 -14.31 -0.63
C LYS A 247 -5.20 -14.92 -1.40
N TRP A 248 -5.34 -14.58 -2.69
CA TRP A 248 -6.35 -15.20 -3.55
C TRP A 248 -6.10 -16.70 -3.75
N LEU A 249 -4.86 -17.12 -4.03
CA LEU A 249 -4.48 -18.53 -4.15
C LEU A 249 -4.73 -19.30 -2.85
N LEU A 250 -4.36 -18.75 -1.69
CA LEU A 250 -4.60 -19.34 -0.38
C LEU A 250 -6.10 -19.57 -0.14
N SER A 251 -6.91 -18.53 -0.34
CA SER A 251 -8.34 -18.57 -0.10
C SER A 251 -9.06 -19.55 -1.02
N ASN A 252 -8.71 -19.57 -2.31
CA ASN A 252 -9.53 -20.21 -3.34
C ASN A 252 -8.98 -21.54 -3.88
N VAL A 253 -7.68 -21.80 -3.74
CA VAL A 253 -7.03 -22.98 -4.35
C VAL A 253 -6.26 -23.80 -3.32
N VAL A 254 -5.37 -23.17 -2.55
CA VAL A 254 -4.41 -23.88 -1.70
C VAL A 254 -5.06 -24.40 -0.42
N TYR A 255 -5.83 -23.61 0.34
CA TYR A 255 -6.54 -24.13 1.51
C TYR A 255 -7.68 -25.10 1.15
N PRO A 256 -8.49 -24.87 0.08
CA PRO A 256 -9.53 -25.82 -0.31
C PRO A 256 -9.00 -27.17 -0.87
N PHE A 257 -7.90 -27.15 -1.64
CA PHE A 257 -7.47 -28.31 -2.44
C PHE A 257 -6.02 -28.79 -2.22
N ASN A 258 -5.23 -28.09 -1.41
CA ASN A 258 -3.82 -28.40 -1.11
C ASN A 258 -2.92 -28.53 -2.37
N CYS A 259 -3.14 -27.67 -3.36
CA CYS A 259 -2.42 -27.61 -4.63
C CYS A 259 -2.38 -26.17 -5.17
N THR A 260 -1.59 -25.90 -6.22
CA THR A 260 -1.53 -24.60 -6.91
C THR A 260 -1.93 -24.69 -8.38
N LEU A 261 -2.08 -23.54 -9.05
CA LEU A 261 -2.38 -23.46 -10.49
C LEU A 261 -1.11 -23.54 -11.33
N SER A 262 -1.23 -24.14 -12.53
CA SER A 262 -0.10 -24.42 -13.45
C SER A 262 0.72 -23.22 -13.88
N TYR A 263 0.12 -22.03 -13.92
CA TYR A 263 0.78 -20.78 -14.29
C TYR A 263 1.18 -19.90 -13.08
N LEU A 264 0.88 -20.32 -11.85
CA LEU A 264 1.19 -19.61 -10.61
C LEU A 264 2.04 -20.47 -9.64
N THR A 265 2.96 -21.26 -10.19
CA THR A 265 3.88 -22.12 -9.42
C THR A 265 4.99 -21.32 -8.72
N ASN A 266 5.33 -20.12 -9.22
CA ASN A 266 6.42 -19.29 -8.72
C ASN A 266 6.00 -18.19 -7.71
N VAL A 267 4.89 -18.36 -7.00
CA VAL A 267 4.47 -17.41 -5.94
C VAL A 267 5.16 -17.80 -4.63
N GLY A 268 5.88 -16.86 -4.02
CA GLY A 268 6.64 -17.07 -2.80
C GLY A 268 5.75 -17.22 -1.57
N HIS A 269 6.32 -17.74 -0.47
CA HIS A 269 5.66 -17.88 0.84
C HIS A 269 4.38 -18.74 0.89
N LEU A 270 4.07 -19.51 -0.16
CA LEU A 270 3.02 -20.52 -0.11
C LEU A 270 3.38 -21.67 0.87
N PRO A 271 2.40 -22.25 1.58
CA PRO A 271 2.62 -23.44 2.40
C PRO A 271 2.98 -24.66 1.51
N PRO A 272 3.59 -25.73 2.08
CA PRO A 272 3.91 -26.93 1.31
C PRO A 272 2.64 -27.56 0.70
N THR A 273 2.55 -27.53 -0.63
CA THR A 273 1.41 -28.11 -1.38
C THR A 273 1.77 -29.47 -1.96
N THR A 274 0.76 -30.18 -2.47
CA THR A 274 0.94 -31.45 -3.21
C THR A 274 1.40 -31.26 -4.67
N GLY A 275 1.71 -30.02 -5.08
CA GLY A 275 2.05 -29.65 -6.45
C GLY A 275 0.91 -28.95 -7.18
N VAL A 276 0.87 -29.06 -8.52
CA VAL A 276 -0.17 -28.45 -9.35
C VAL A 276 -1.46 -29.26 -9.31
N CYS A 277 -2.61 -28.56 -9.23
CA CYS A 277 -3.93 -29.17 -9.15
C CYS A 277 -4.24 -30.05 -10.37
N LYS A 278 -5.03 -31.11 -10.14
CA LYS A 278 -5.63 -31.88 -11.24
C LYS A 278 -6.81 -31.07 -11.82
N PRO A 279 -6.93 -30.91 -13.15
CA PRO A 279 -7.98 -30.08 -13.74
C PRO A 279 -9.41 -30.45 -13.31
N GLU A 280 -9.67 -31.74 -13.09
CA GLU A 280 -10.93 -32.27 -12.53
C GLU A 280 -11.35 -31.59 -11.22
N ILE A 281 -10.41 -31.35 -10.29
CA ILE A 281 -10.70 -30.76 -8.97
C ILE A 281 -11.15 -29.29 -9.10
N ILE A 282 -10.48 -28.55 -9.99
CA ILE A 282 -10.78 -27.14 -10.23
C ILE A 282 -12.04 -26.99 -11.10
N ALA A 283 -12.24 -27.85 -12.09
CA ALA A 283 -13.43 -27.86 -12.95
C ALA A 283 -14.71 -28.19 -12.17
N ASP A 284 -14.68 -29.22 -11.30
CA ASP A 284 -15.81 -29.59 -10.43
C ASP A 284 -16.24 -28.45 -9.48
N ASN A 285 -15.32 -27.54 -9.11
CA ASN A 285 -15.55 -26.44 -8.17
C ASN A 285 -15.45 -25.04 -8.83
N TYR A 286 -15.44 -25.00 -10.17
CA TYR A 286 -15.01 -23.84 -10.95
C TYR A 286 -15.77 -22.55 -10.61
N TYR A 287 -17.09 -22.63 -10.52
CA TYR A 287 -17.94 -21.48 -10.27
C TYR A 287 -17.61 -20.80 -8.93
N ASN A 288 -17.48 -21.59 -7.86
CA ASN A 288 -17.27 -21.08 -6.51
C ASN A 288 -15.86 -20.54 -6.29
N ASN A 289 -14.85 -21.25 -6.81
CA ASN A 289 -13.44 -20.99 -6.48
C ASN A 289 -12.70 -20.14 -7.52
N ILE A 290 -13.13 -20.13 -8.79
CA ILE A 290 -12.43 -19.43 -9.88
C ILE A 290 -13.28 -18.29 -10.44
N GLN A 291 -14.58 -18.48 -10.64
CA GLN A 291 -15.42 -17.48 -11.30
C GLN A 291 -15.94 -16.40 -10.33
N LEU A 292 -16.41 -16.80 -9.13
CA LEU A 292 -16.72 -15.85 -8.07
C LEU A 292 -15.43 -15.20 -7.54
N VAL A 293 -15.47 -13.87 -7.35
CA VAL A 293 -14.37 -13.07 -6.78
C VAL A 293 -14.49 -13.00 -5.24
N TRP A 294 -15.05 -14.03 -4.63
CA TRP A 294 -15.27 -14.12 -3.19
C TRP A 294 -14.25 -15.06 -2.56
N ASN A 295 -13.89 -14.80 -1.31
CA ASN A 295 -12.95 -15.63 -0.58
C ASN A 295 -13.61 -16.97 -0.21
N SER A 296 -13.20 -18.07 -0.85
CA SER A 296 -13.73 -19.42 -0.55
C SER A 296 -13.30 -19.95 0.82
N ALA A 297 -12.18 -19.45 1.36
CA ALA A 297 -11.70 -19.71 2.70
C ALA A 297 -11.20 -18.42 3.36
N ASP A 298 -11.26 -18.36 4.69
CA ASP A 298 -10.69 -17.24 5.45
C ASP A 298 -9.15 -17.30 5.43
N VAL A 299 -8.51 -16.14 5.29
CA VAL A 299 -7.04 -16.01 5.15
C VAL A 299 -6.55 -14.80 5.94
N ASP A 300 -5.86 -15.10 7.04
CA ASP A 300 -5.15 -14.14 7.89
C ASP A 300 -3.84 -13.68 7.22
N GLU A 301 -3.98 -12.97 6.10
CA GLU A 301 -2.88 -12.32 5.38
C GLU A 301 -3.25 -10.87 5.05
N GLU A 302 -2.49 -9.92 5.59
CA GLU A 302 -2.67 -8.48 5.35
C GLU A 302 -1.64 -7.99 4.34
N CYS A 303 -2.11 -7.63 3.13
CA CYS A 303 -1.25 -7.13 2.06
C CYS A 303 -0.93 -5.65 2.25
N ILE A 304 0.10 -5.38 3.06
CA ILE A 304 0.60 -4.04 3.37
C ILE A 304 1.51 -3.56 2.22
N PRO A 305 1.18 -2.45 1.53
CA PRO A 305 1.96 -1.96 0.40
C PRO A 305 3.30 -1.31 0.82
N GLY A 306 4.20 -1.12 -0.15
CA GLY A 306 5.46 -0.40 0.06
C GLY A 306 5.24 1.06 0.48
N CYS A 307 6.05 1.56 1.40
CA CYS A 307 6.05 2.98 1.78
C CYS A 307 6.55 3.89 0.65
N HIS A 308 7.40 3.36 -0.24
CA HIS A 308 7.77 3.95 -1.52
C HIS A 308 7.01 3.25 -2.64
N ARG A 309 6.14 3.97 -3.35
CA ARG A 309 5.38 3.41 -4.47
C ARG A 309 4.92 4.46 -5.47
N TRP A 310 4.70 4.02 -6.71
CA TRP A 310 3.93 4.79 -7.68
C TRP A 310 2.44 4.47 -7.54
N ASP A 311 1.60 5.49 -7.69
CA ASP A 311 0.16 5.35 -7.84
C ASP A 311 -0.26 6.06 -9.13
N TYR A 312 -0.98 5.34 -10.00
CA TYR A 312 -1.36 5.80 -11.33
C TYR A 312 -2.87 5.95 -11.40
N GLN A 313 -3.34 7.20 -11.39
CA GLN A 313 -4.74 7.48 -11.69
C GLN A 313 -4.92 7.39 -13.20
N THR A 314 -5.92 6.62 -13.64
CA THR A 314 -6.15 6.32 -15.05
C THR A 314 -7.54 6.78 -15.45
N ALA A 315 -7.63 7.66 -16.45
CA ALA A 315 -8.88 8.06 -17.08
C ALA A 315 -8.96 7.46 -18.49
N LEU A 316 -9.99 6.65 -18.75
CA LEU A 316 -10.26 6.09 -20.07
C LEU A 316 -11.38 6.89 -20.76
N GLN A 317 -11.09 7.41 -21.94
CA GLN A 317 -12.06 8.05 -22.84
C GLN A 317 -12.24 7.15 -24.06
N GLN A 318 -13.49 6.81 -24.38
CA GLN A 318 -13.84 5.92 -25.50
C GLN A 318 -14.74 6.67 -26.47
N SER A 319 -14.48 6.53 -27.76
CA SER A 319 -15.30 7.12 -28.82
C SER A 319 -15.39 6.21 -30.04
N GLN A 320 -16.58 6.10 -30.61
CA GLN A 320 -16.82 5.24 -31.77
C GLN A 320 -16.16 5.81 -33.03
N THR A 321 -15.56 4.93 -33.83
CA THR A 321 -15.03 5.31 -35.14
C THR A 321 -16.17 5.61 -36.12
N LEU A 322 -15.95 6.59 -37.01
CA LEU A 322 -16.87 6.83 -38.14
C LEU A 322 -16.76 5.74 -39.23
N VAL A 323 -15.60 5.07 -39.30
CA VAL A 323 -15.30 4.00 -40.25
C VAL A 323 -14.49 2.92 -39.51
N PRO A 324 -14.89 1.64 -39.58
CA PRO A 324 -14.12 0.55 -38.98
C PRO A 324 -12.67 0.51 -39.48
N PHE A 325 -11.75 0.25 -38.55
CA PHE A 325 -10.35 -0.05 -38.85
C PHE A 325 -10.23 -1.27 -39.80
N SER A 326 -9.34 -1.19 -40.80
CA SER A 326 -9.17 -2.24 -41.82
C SER A 326 -8.23 -3.38 -41.40
N ASP A 327 -7.16 -3.03 -40.68
CA ASP A 327 -5.97 -3.87 -40.49
C ASP A 327 -5.80 -4.37 -39.04
N TYR A 328 -6.66 -3.89 -38.15
CA TYR A 328 -6.69 -4.16 -36.72
C TYR A 328 -8.12 -3.94 -36.20
N THR A 329 -8.40 -4.30 -34.95
CA THR A 329 -9.77 -4.30 -34.41
C THR A 329 -9.92 -3.34 -33.24
N PHE A 330 -8.89 -3.23 -32.40
CA PHE A 330 -8.88 -2.38 -31.21
C PHE A 330 -7.74 -1.36 -31.33
N ASN A 331 -8.01 -0.12 -30.90
CA ASN A 331 -7.00 0.91 -30.74
C ASN A 331 -6.79 1.20 -29.25
N LEU A 332 -5.56 1.52 -28.84
CA LEU A 332 -5.28 2.13 -27.54
C LEU A 332 -4.24 3.25 -27.71
N GLU A 333 -4.57 4.45 -27.26
CA GLU A 333 -3.64 5.56 -27.10
C GLU A 333 -3.40 5.80 -25.60
N ALA A 334 -2.16 5.64 -25.12
CA ALA A 334 -1.81 5.74 -23.70
C ALA A 334 -0.74 6.82 -23.48
N SER A 335 -0.94 7.70 -22.49
CA SER A 335 -0.11 8.91 -22.32
C SER A 335 -0.30 9.60 -20.97
N PHE A 336 0.74 10.27 -20.49
CA PHE A 336 0.62 11.35 -19.51
C PHE A 336 0.18 12.64 -20.20
N ASN A 337 -0.69 13.43 -19.56
CA ASN A 337 -1.06 14.77 -20.05
C ASN A 337 0.16 15.71 -20.04
N ASP A 338 0.80 15.82 -18.88
CA ASP A 338 2.00 16.62 -18.66
C ASP A 338 3.14 15.71 -18.20
N LEU A 339 4.38 16.06 -18.51
CA LEU A 339 5.57 15.37 -17.97
C LEU A 339 5.84 15.83 -16.54
N GLN A 340 4.93 15.50 -15.65
CA GLN A 340 4.99 15.84 -14.24
C GLN A 340 4.37 14.74 -13.39
N TYR A 341 4.81 14.64 -12.14
CA TYR A 341 4.20 13.75 -11.16
C TYR A 341 3.97 14.46 -9.82
N GLU A 342 2.94 14.01 -9.11
CA GLU A 342 2.67 14.46 -7.74
C GLU A 342 3.57 13.69 -6.77
N TYR A 343 4.53 14.36 -6.14
CA TYR A 343 5.35 13.80 -5.06
C TYR A 343 4.64 14.04 -3.73
N VAL A 344 4.03 13.00 -3.16
CA VAL A 344 3.36 13.06 -1.85
C VAL A 344 4.26 12.45 -0.80
N ARG A 345 4.77 13.30 0.08
CA ARG A 345 5.64 12.90 1.19
C ARG A 345 4.99 13.17 2.54
N GLU A 346 5.03 12.19 3.44
CA GLU A 346 4.72 12.41 4.85
C GLU A 346 5.91 13.02 5.59
N VAL A 347 5.64 14.08 6.35
CA VAL A 347 6.63 14.73 7.21
C VAL A 347 6.09 14.90 8.64
N TYR A 348 6.96 14.69 9.62
CA TYR A 348 6.64 14.99 11.02
C TYR A 348 6.47 16.51 11.20
N THR A 349 5.31 16.95 11.66
CA THR A 349 5.07 18.40 11.88
C THR A 349 5.83 18.97 13.07
N THR A 350 6.14 18.12 14.06
CA THR A 350 6.91 18.47 15.25
C THR A 350 8.16 17.60 15.33
N SER A 351 9.33 18.19 15.12
CA SER A 351 10.59 17.55 15.47
C SER A 351 10.76 17.54 17.00
N VAL A 352 11.55 16.61 17.55
CA VAL A 352 11.86 16.60 19.00
C VAL A 352 12.45 17.94 19.47
N PRO A 353 13.38 18.60 18.75
CA PRO A 353 13.82 19.96 19.07
C PRO A 353 12.68 20.99 19.03
N GLY A 354 11.75 20.90 18.06
CA GLY A 354 10.58 21.77 17.98
C GLY A 354 9.64 21.63 19.18
N PHE A 355 9.36 20.39 19.59
CA PHE A 355 8.56 20.08 20.78
C PHE A 355 9.23 20.56 22.07
N MET A 356 10.53 20.29 22.24
CA MET A 356 11.32 20.80 23.36
C MET A 356 11.35 22.34 23.41
N SER A 357 11.43 23.00 22.25
CA SER A 357 11.38 24.46 22.13
C SER A 357 10.01 25.03 22.49
N GLN A 358 8.90 24.37 22.10
CA GLN A 358 7.55 24.77 22.48
C GLN A 358 7.31 24.65 23.98
N ILE A 359 7.70 23.51 24.58
CA ILE A 359 7.64 23.30 26.03
C ILE A 359 8.52 24.33 26.75
N GLY A 360 9.79 24.44 26.37
CA GLY A 360 10.73 25.40 26.97
C GLY A 360 10.28 26.84 26.85
N GLY A 361 9.67 27.21 25.72
CA GLY A 361 9.07 28.53 25.50
C GLY A 361 7.89 28.81 26.42
N GLN A 362 6.96 27.86 26.58
CA GLN A 362 5.81 28.02 27.48
C GLN A 362 6.23 28.08 28.96
N PHE A 363 7.07 27.15 29.43
CA PHE A 363 7.55 27.14 30.81
C PHE A 363 8.43 28.36 31.14
N GLY A 364 9.29 28.77 30.21
CA GLY A 364 10.13 29.96 30.33
C GLY A 364 9.31 31.26 30.34
N PHE A 365 8.28 31.37 29.49
CA PHE A 365 7.44 32.57 29.40
C PHE A 365 6.49 32.72 30.60
N PHE A 366 5.79 31.65 31.00
CA PHE A 366 4.76 31.75 32.04
C PHE A 366 5.30 31.68 33.48
N LEU A 367 6.41 30.97 33.71
CA LEU A 367 6.91 30.70 35.06
C LEU A 367 8.36 31.19 35.28
N GLY A 368 9.08 31.57 34.22
CA GLY A 368 10.53 31.86 34.31
C GLY A 368 11.38 30.64 34.68
N LEU A 369 10.78 29.45 34.68
CA LEU A 369 11.42 28.21 35.12
C LEU A 369 12.17 27.55 33.98
N SER A 370 13.46 27.28 34.20
CA SER A 370 14.29 26.43 33.35
C SER A 370 14.40 25.02 33.94
N ILE A 371 14.92 24.07 33.14
CA ILE A 371 15.21 22.71 33.64
C ILE A 371 16.16 22.71 34.85
N ILE A 372 17.02 23.74 34.98
CA ILE A 372 17.91 23.93 36.13
C ILE A 372 17.09 24.26 37.39
N THR A 373 16.08 25.14 37.29
CA THR A 373 15.20 25.47 38.41
C THR A 373 14.36 24.26 38.87
N LEU A 374 13.92 23.40 37.95
CA LEU A 374 13.23 22.16 38.27
C LEU A 374 14.15 21.19 39.03
N LEU A 375 15.38 20.99 38.55
CA LEU A 375 16.38 20.15 39.23
C LEU A 375 16.73 20.71 40.62
N GLN A 376 16.84 22.03 40.76
CA GLN A 376 17.10 22.68 42.04
C GLN A 376 15.95 22.46 43.04
N MET A 377 14.69 22.59 42.59
CA MET A 377 13.51 22.27 43.41
C MET A 377 13.49 20.80 43.85
N ILE A 378 13.83 19.86 42.96
CA ILE A 378 13.91 18.43 43.30
C ILE A 378 15.01 18.18 44.32
N LEU A 379 16.22 18.72 44.11
CA LEU A 379 17.35 18.56 45.05
C LEU A 379 17.04 19.16 46.43
N TYR A 380 16.40 20.34 46.48
CA TYR A 380 16.00 20.97 47.74
C TYR A 380 14.90 20.18 48.44
N GLY A 381 13.93 19.62 47.68
CA GLY A 381 12.90 18.73 48.21
C GLY A 381 13.47 17.42 48.77
N VAL A 382 14.41 16.79 48.08
CA VAL A 382 15.13 15.59 48.56
C VAL A 382 15.94 15.92 49.81
N HIS A 383 16.68 17.04 49.83
CA HIS A 383 17.41 17.48 51.01
C HIS A 383 16.46 17.70 52.20
N PHE A 384 15.33 18.38 51.99
CA PHE A 384 14.33 18.63 53.04
C PHE A 384 13.69 17.33 53.57
N LEU A 385 13.39 16.37 52.70
CA LEU A 385 12.89 15.06 53.10
C LEU A 385 13.93 14.28 53.92
N LEU A 386 15.19 14.27 53.49
CA LEU A 386 16.29 13.63 54.22
C LEU A 386 16.54 14.30 55.58
N SER A 387 16.51 15.63 55.67
CA SER A 387 16.65 16.33 56.95
C SER A 387 15.45 16.09 57.87
N ALA A 388 14.22 16.10 57.35
CA ALA A 388 13.02 15.81 58.14
C ALA A 388 12.98 14.37 58.68
N VAL A 389 13.49 13.39 57.91
CA VAL A 389 13.67 12.01 58.36
C VAL A 389 14.79 11.91 59.39
N ALA A 390 15.92 12.61 59.19
CA ALA A 390 17.02 12.65 60.15
C ALA A 390 16.59 13.28 61.49
N ASP A 391 15.83 14.37 61.49
CA ASP A 391 15.32 15.01 62.70
C ASP A 391 14.30 14.13 63.44
N ARG A 392 13.43 13.41 62.72
CA ARG A 392 12.54 12.42 63.33
C ARG A 392 13.32 11.23 63.92
N ALA A 393 14.34 10.73 63.24
CA ALA A 393 15.22 9.70 63.78
C ALA A 393 15.94 10.19 65.05
N LYS A 394 16.39 11.45 65.07
CA LYS A 394 17.05 12.08 66.21
C LYS A 394 16.11 12.28 67.41
N GLN A 395 14.84 12.62 67.19
CA GLN A 395 13.82 12.64 68.24
C GLN A 395 13.56 11.25 68.85
N VAL A 396 13.47 10.20 68.02
CA VAL A 396 13.32 8.81 68.50
C VAL A 396 14.56 8.37 69.30
N TYR A 397 15.76 8.75 68.87
CA TYR A 397 16.99 8.46 69.59
C TYR A 397 17.03 9.17 70.96
N LEU A 398 16.65 10.45 71.03
CA LEU A 398 16.60 11.22 72.28
C LEU A 398 15.59 10.65 73.29
N LEU A 399 14.42 10.22 72.83
CA LEU A 399 13.41 9.54 73.66
C LEU A 399 13.91 8.20 74.22
N SER A 400 14.78 7.49 73.49
CA SER A 400 15.40 6.26 74.00
C SER A 400 16.44 6.52 75.10
N THR A 401 17.15 7.64 75.04
CA THR A 401 18.15 8.02 76.06
C THR A 401 17.55 8.60 77.35
N SER A 402 16.31 9.09 77.35
CA SER A 402 15.65 9.60 78.57
C SER A 402 15.07 8.52 79.51
N ILE A 403 15.17 7.23 79.15
CA ILE A 403 14.64 6.11 79.96
C ILE A 403 15.76 5.36 80.71
N ILE A 404 17.04 5.63 80.41
CA ILE A 404 18.20 4.99 81.05
C ILE A 404 19.16 6.07 81.55
N GLY A 405 18.99 6.51 82.81
CA GLY A 405 19.89 7.53 83.39
C GLY A 405 19.40 8.23 84.66
N SER A 406 18.86 7.49 85.64
CA SER A 406 18.49 8.04 86.95
C SER A 406 19.30 7.38 88.07
N ASP A 407 20.51 7.88 88.33
CA ASP A 407 21.18 7.71 89.63
C ASP A 407 22.36 8.68 89.82
N GLY A 408 22.83 8.90 91.06
CA GLY A 408 24.23 9.32 91.28
C GLY A 408 24.56 10.81 91.57
N ASN A 409 23.90 11.37 92.57
CA ASN A 409 24.24 12.57 93.39
C ASN A 409 25.74 13.03 93.50
N SER A 410 25.94 14.36 93.69
CA SER A 410 26.98 15.04 94.52
C SER A 410 28.22 15.73 93.88
N LYS A 411 28.26 17.08 94.03
CA LYS A 411 29.41 17.99 94.28
C LYS A 411 30.77 17.79 93.55
N LYS A 412 31.23 18.84 92.84
CA LYS A 412 32.21 19.84 93.34
C LYS A 412 32.56 20.96 92.35
N ASP A 413 32.72 22.17 92.88
CA ASP A 413 33.78 23.18 92.72
C ASP A 413 34.67 23.21 91.45
N GLY A 414 35.03 24.41 90.97
CA GLY A 414 36.36 24.66 90.36
C GLY A 414 36.43 25.26 88.96
N GLU A 415 36.25 26.57 88.86
CA GLU A 415 37.16 27.54 88.20
C GLU A 415 38.29 27.02 87.26
N GLY A 416 38.37 27.53 86.01
CA GLY A 416 39.61 27.47 85.22
C GLY A 416 39.52 27.49 83.69
N ARG A 417 39.67 28.68 83.08
CA ARG A 417 39.84 28.97 81.62
C ARG A 417 40.65 27.91 80.84
N SER A 418 40.27 27.50 79.63
CA SER A 418 40.45 28.23 78.33
C SER A 418 40.06 27.26 77.17
N VAL A 419 40.05 27.54 75.85
CA VAL A 419 40.61 28.59 74.95
C VAL A 419 39.50 29.10 73.98
N ALA A 420 39.84 29.93 72.99
CA ALA A 420 38.99 30.53 71.94
C ALA A 420 38.61 29.60 70.77
N GLN A 421 37.52 29.92 70.05
CA GLN A 421 37.58 30.53 68.70
C GLN A 421 36.20 30.98 68.15
N ASP A 422 36.23 32.12 67.43
CA ASP A 422 35.40 32.61 66.31
C ASP A 422 33.88 32.35 66.23
N GLY A 423 33.14 33.44 65.96
CA GLY A 423 31.70 33.40 65.66
C GLY A 423 31.06 34.79 65.53
N VAL A 424 31.28 35.48 64.40
CA VAL A 424 30.67 36.79 64.12
C VAL A 424 29.16 36.64 63.85
N ALA A 425 28.35 37.42 64.55
CA ALA A 425 26.93 37.60 64.27
C ALA A 425 26.66 39.02 63.78
N ILE A 426 25.91 39.16 62.68
CA ILE A 426 25.28 40.43 62.29
C ILE A 426 23.81 40.14 62.03
N ILE A 427 22.94 40.77 62.82
CA ILE A 427 21.49 40.76 62.65
C ILE A 427 21.10 42.03 61.87
N ALA A 428 20.17 41.87 60.93
CA ALA A 428 19.70 42.94 60.06
C ALA A 428 18.78 43.95 60.76
N LEU A 429 18.82 45.21 60.32
CA LEU A 429 17.74 46.17 60.47
C LEU A 429 17.64 47.07 59.21
N GLU A 430 16.54 46.90 58.48
CA GLU A 430 15.86 47.95 57.70
C GLU A 430 15.14 48.93 58.67
N PRO A 431 14.64 50.14 58.28
CA PRO A 431 13.92 50.39 57.02
C PRO A 431 14.01 51.82 56.38
N LEU A 432 13.33 51.99 55.23
CA LEU A 432 12.63 53.19 54.68
C LEU A 432 13.34 54.58 54.77
N ASP A 433 13.47 55.39 53.72
CA ASP A 433 12.41 55.82 52.78
C ASP A 433 12.95 56.75 51.65
N GLY A 434 12.20 56.90 50.56
CA GLY A 434 12.10 58.18 49.80
C GLY A 434 13.08 58.61 48.68
N SER A 435 12.47 58.91 47.50
CA SER A 435 12.78 60.02 46.53
C SER A 435 13.36 59.72 45.12
N ILE A 436 13.02 60.64 44.20
CA ILE A 436 12.99 60.58 42.71
C ILE A 436 13.92 61.70 42.16
N PRO A 437 14.74 61.51 41.09
CA PRO A 437 14.39 61.93 39.70
C PRO A 437 14.99 61.05 38.58
N GLY A 438 14.63 61.19 37.29
CA GLY A 438 13.76 62.17 36.63
C GLY A 438 13.45 61.80 35.15
N SER A 439 12.86 62.74 34.40
CA SER A 439 12.30 62.57 33.05
C SER A 439 13.24 62.94 31.89
N ILE A 440 12.95 62.41 30.68
CA ILE A 440 13.35 63.01 29.39
C ILE A 440 12.16 62.95 28.40
N GLU A 441 12.04 64.02 27.61
CA GLU A 441 11.05 64.34 26.56
C GLU A 441 11.81 65.17 25.48
N VAL A 442 11.39 65.42 24.23
CA VAL A 442 10.10 65.36 23.53
C VAL A 442 10.31 64.94 22.05
N ASN A 443 9.37 64.24 21.42
CA ASN A 443 9.05 64.44 19.99
C ASN A 443 7.54 64.16 19.79
N GLY A 444 6.73 65.17 20.07
CA GLY A 444 5.38 64.97 20.56
C GLY A 444 4.32 64.83 19.48
N GLU A 445 3.45 63.83 19.66
CA GLU A 445 2.02 63.99 19.36
C GLU A 445 1.18 63.13 20.32
N ARG A 446 -0.07 63.55 20.54
CA ARG A 446 -0.87 63.20 21.72
C ARG A 446 -1.99 62.24 21.34
N ILE A 447 -2.04 61.05 21.94
CA ILE A 447 -3.14 60.11 21.76
C ILE A 447 -3.76 59.76 23.12
N GLU A 448 -4.96 60.28 23.37
CA GLU A 448 -5.83 59.80 24.44
C GLU A 448 -6.46 58.46 24.03
N VAL A 449 -6.50 57.48 24.94
CA VAL A 449 -7.33 56.28 24.78
C VAL A 449 -8.30 56.20 25.96
N GLN A 450 -9.56 56.56 25.69
CA GLN A 450 -10.65 56.38 26.65
C GLN A 450 -10.99 54.88 26.80
N ALA A 451 -11.15 54.44 28.05
CA ALA A 451 -11.69 53.12 28.34
C ALA A 451 -13.19 53.05 27.98
N LYS A 452 -13.60 52.03 27.22
CA LYS A 452 -15.01 51.62 27.09
C LYS A 452 -15.16 50.12 27.31
N ASN A 453 -16.07 49.79 28.25
CA ASN A 453 -16.60 48.45 28.44
C ASN A 453 -17.15 47.87 27.14
N CYS A 454 -16.97 46.56 26.93
CA CYS A 454 -17.99 45.79 26.23
C CYS A 454 -18.14 44.38 26.83
N ARG A 455 -19.36 43.84 26.71
CA ARG A 455 -19.91 42.77 27.56
C ARG A 455 -20.01 41.47 26.77
N SER A 456 -19.91 40.33 27.47
CA SER A 456 -20.09 38.98 26.94
C SER A 456 -21.35 38.80 26.07
N ARG A 457 -21.21 38.01 24.99
CA ARG A 457 -22.30 37.27 24.34
C ARG A 457 -21.85 35.83 24.06
N ILE A 458 -22.63 34.88 24.57
CA ILE A 458 -22.55 33.45 24.26
C ILE A 458 -23.64 33.14 23.22
N PRO A 459 -23.36 32.35 22.18
CA PRO A 459 -24.37 31.51 21.52
C PRO A 459 -24.22 30.04 21.95
N HIS A 460 -25.32 29.42 22.35
CA HIS A 460 -25.41 27.97 22.49
C HIS A 460 -25.35 27.30 21.10
N VAL A 461 -24.71 26.14 21.01
CA VAL A 461 -24.92 25.19 19.91
C VAL A 461 -25.49 23.91 20.51
N VAL A 462 -26.55 23.40 19.87
CA VAL A 462 -27.32 22.23 20.30
C VAL A 462 -26.80 21.00 19.57
N ASN A 463 -26.48 19.94 20.31
CA ASN A 463 -26.25 18.62 19.70
C ASN A 463 -27.58 18.03 19.25
N VAL A 464 -27.69 17.68 17.97
CA VAL A 464 -28.72 16.79 17.45
C VAL A 464 -28.02 15.55 16.92
N PHE A 465 -28.17 14.43 17.62
CA PHE A 465 -27.93 13.11 17.04
C PHE A 465 -29.05 12.80 16.07
N GLN A 466 -28.73 12.20 14.93
CA GLN A 466 -29.72 11.55 14.09
C GLN A 466 -29.21 10.14 13.76
N THR A 467 -29.92 9.15 14.29
CA THR A 467 -29.76 7.73 14.00
C THR A 467 -30.87 7.30 13.06
N GLU A 468 -30.50 6.76 11.90
CA GLU A 468 -31.14 5.60 11.25
C GLU A 468 -30.16 5.06 10.20
#